data_AF-A0A0N0SGS6-F1
#
_entry.id   AF-A0A0N0SGS6-F1
#
_cell.length_a   1.000
_cell.length_b   1.000
_cell.length_c   1.000
_cell.angle_alpha   90.00
_cell.angle_beta   90.00
_cell.angle_gamma   90.00
#
_symmetry.space_group_name_H-M   'P 1'
#
loop_
_entity.id
_entity.type
_entity.pdbx_description
1 polymer ?
#
loop_
_entity_poly.entity_id
_entity_poly.type
_entity_poly.pdbx_seq_one_letter_code
_entity_poly.pdbx_strand_id
1 'polypeptide(L)'
;MDGKTYEIDLNPANARKLRKTLAPYVAAGRKQSNAARHGRKPASYQHTSLAPDPAAVRAWARSHRMEVPARGRIPKKVYEAFDAAS
;
A
#
# COMPACT_ATOMS: atom_id res chain seq x y z
N MET A 1 15.66 -14.50 -4.57
CA MET A 1 16.17 -15.70 -3.88
C MET A 1 17.00 -15.22 -2.71
N ASP A 2 16.91 -15.87 -1.56
CA ASP A 2 17.62 -15.46 -0.33
C ASP A 2 17.24 -14.05 0.17
N GLY A 3 15.93 -13.75 0.16
CA GLY A 3 15.39 -12.44 0.57
C GLY A 3 15.53 -11.33 -0.47
N LYS A 4 16.20 -11.58 -1.60
CA LYS A 4 16.32 -10.62 -2.70
C LYS A 4 15.18 -10.78 -3.71
N THR A 5 14.59 -9.66 -4.11
CA THR A 5 13.57 -9.58 -5.17
C THR A 5 14.25 -9.46 -6.53
N TYR A 6 13.79 -10.24 -7.50
CA TYR A 6 14.27 -10.20 -8.88
C TYR A 6 13.07 -10.06 -9.80
N GLU A 7 13.25 -9.26 -10.84
CA GLU A 7 12.27 -9.06 -11.90
C GLU A 7 12.88 -9.48 -13.24
N ILE A 8 12.06 -10.08 -14.09
CA ILE A 8 12.43 -10.44 -15.45
C ILE A 8 11.26 -10.13 -16.38
N ASP A 9 11.57 -9.51 -17.51
CA ASP A 9 10.61 -9.32 -18.58
C ASP A 9 10.28 -10.66 -19.25
N LEU A 10 8.98 -10.97 -19.30
CA LEU A 10 8.45 -12.19 -19.89
C LEU A 10 8.07 -11.98 -21.36
N ASN A 11 9.00 -11.40 -22.13
CA ASN A 11 8.93 -11.47 -23.60
C ASN A 11 8.74 -12.92 -24.08
N PRO A 12 8.28 -13.15 -25.32
CA PRO A 12 7.90 -14.47 -25.78
C PRO A 12 9.00 -15.54 -25.63
N ALA A 13 10.28 -15.17 -25.79
CA ALA A 13 11.40 -16.09 -25.64
C ALA A 13 11.63 -16.46 -24.15
N ASN A 14 11.68 -15.48 -23.27
CA ASN A 14 11.87 -15.68 -21.83
C ASN A 14 10.71 -16.46 -21.22
N ALA A 15 9.48 -16.16 -21.62
CA ALA A 15 8.30 -16.86 -21.16
C ALA A 15 8.31 -18.35 -21.58
N ARG A 16 8.76 -18.67 -22.81
CA ARG A 16 8.94 -20.06 -23.25
C ARG A 16 10.00 -20.78 -22.42
N LYS A 17 11.14 -20.13 -22.18
CA LYS A 17 12.24 -20.69 -21.37
C LYS A 17 11.78 -20.98 -19.94
N LEU A 18 11.10 -20.02 -19.31
CA LEU A 18 10.58 -20.17 -17.95
C LEU A 18 9.55 -21.30 -17.83
N ARG A 19 8.63 -21.43 -18.80
CA ARG A 19 7.67 -22.54 -18.80
C ARG A 19 8.36 -23.90 -18.94
N LYS A 20 9.37 -23.98 -19.81
CA LYS A 20 10.14 -25.22 -20.01
C LYS A 20 10.92 -25.62 -18.75
N THR A 21 11.55 -24.67 -18.07
CA THR A 21 12.31 -24.95 -16.83
C THR A 21 11.41 -25.33 -15.66
N LEU A 22 10.19 -24.78 -15.60
CA LEU A 22 9.22 -25.12 -14.55
C LEU A 22 8.43 -26.41 -14.81
N ALA A 23 8.42 -26.93 -16.04
CA ALA A 23 7.65 -28.11 -16.44
C ALA A 23 7.79 -29.33 -15.50
N PRO A 24 9.00 -29.79 -15.09
CA PRO A 24 9.11 -30.96 -14.20
C PRO A 24 8.51 -30.70 -12.80
N TYR A 25 8.63 -29.47 -12.28
CA TYR A 25 8.08 -29.10 -10.98
C TYR A 25 6.55 -28.96 -11.03
N VAL A 26 6.01 -28.46 -12.15
CA VAL A 26 4.55 -28.41 -12.36
C VAL A 26 3.97 -29.82 -12.50
N ALA A 27 4.67 -30.72 -13.20
CA ALA A 27 4.25 -32.10 -13.37
C ALA A 27 4.23 -32.89 -12.05
N ALA A 28 5.22 -32.67 -11.17
CA ALA A 28 5.25 -33.24 -9.82
C ALA A 28 4.34 -32.50 -8.82
N GLY A 29 3.87 -31.30 -9.19
CA GLY A 29 3.05 -30.45 -8.35
C GLY A 29 1.58 -30.84 -8.37
N ARG A 30 0.90 -30.69 -7.24
CA ARG A 30 -0.56 -30.76 -7.18
C ARG A 30 -1.17 -29.42 -7.55
N LYS A 31 -2.26 -29.42 -8.32
CA LYS A 31 -3.07 -28.23 -8.53
C LYS A 31 -3.66 -27.82 -7.17
N GLN A 32 -3.14 -26.75 -6.58
CA GLN A 32 -3.78 -26.16 -5.42
C GLN A 32 -5.15 -25.64 -5.87
N SER A 33 -6.22 -26.31 -5.44
CA SER A 33 -7.56 -25.81 -5.70
C SER A 33 -7.69 -24.46 -5.00
N ASN A 34 -8.27 -23.49 -5.70
CA ASN A 34 -8.57 -22.17 -5.15
C ASN A 34 -9.64 -22.21 -4.03
N ALA A 35 -9.92 -23.37 -3.42
CA ALA A 35 -10.84 -23.50 -2.29
C ALA A 35 -10.41 -22.61 -1.11
N ALA A 36 -9.11 -22.37 -0.92
CA ALA A 36 -8.60 -21.41 0.07
C ALA A 36 -8.76 -19.93 -0.34
N ARG A 37 -9.05 -19.62 -1.61
CA ARG A 37 -9.31 -18.24 -2.08
C ARG A 37 -10.77 -17.84 -1.99
N HIS A 38 -11.70 -18.78 -1.79
CA HIS A 38 -13.12 -18.45 -1.60
C HIS A 38 -13.46 -18.00 -0.17
N GLY A 39 -12.52 -18.15 0.80
CA GLY A 39 -12.70 -17.71 2.18
C GLY A 39 -11.92 -16.45 2.57
N ARG A 40 -11.00 -15.99 1.73
CA ARG A 40 -10.20 -14.80 2.00
C ARG A 40 -10.60 -13.72 1.01
N LYS A 41 -11.61 -12.94 1.38
CA LYS A 41 -11.89 -11.64 0.74
C LYS A 41 -10.53 -10.97 0.50
N PRO A 42 -10.23 -10.45 -0.70
CA PRO A 42 -9.08 -9.56 -0.84
C PRO A 42 -9.24 -8.54 0.27
N ALA A 43 -8.23 -8.42 1.14
CA ALA A 43 -8.24 -7.36 2.12
C ALA A 43 -8.39 -6.09 1.28
N SER A 44 -9.56 -5.46 1.33
CA SER A 44 -9.71 -4.11 0.86
C SER A 44 -8.54 -3.37 1.48
N TYR A 45 -7.66 -2.81 0.67
CA TYR A 45 -6.72 -1.82 1.18
C TYR A 45 -7.59 -0.73 1.77
N GLN A 46 -7.82 -0.81 3.08
CA GLN A 46 -8.34 0.28 3.84
C GLN A 46 -7.23 1.30 3.71
N HIS A 47 -7.50 2.34 2.92
CA HIS A 47 -6.67 3.53 2.90
C HIS A 47 -6.65 3.95 4.36
N THR A 48 -5.57 3.63 5.07
CA THR A 48 -5.39 4.14 6.42
C THR A 48 -5.35 5.63 6.17
N SER A 49 -6.37 6.36 6.63
CA SER A 49 -6.36 7.82 6.56
C SER A 49 -5.06 8.26 7.20
N LEU A 50 -4.08 8.59 6.37
CA LEU A 50 -2.81 9.11 6.84
C LEU A 50 -3.21 10.36 7.59
N ALA A 51 -2.96 10.37 8.90
CA ALA A 51 -3.21 11.55 9.70
C ALA A 51 -2.56 12.73 8.94
N PRO A 52 -3.31 13.82 8.67
CA PRO A 52 -2.78 14.93 7.89
C PRO A 52 -1.42 15.35 8.43
N ASP A 53 -0.45 15.54 7.54
CA ASP A 53 0.90 15.95 7.92
C ASP A 53 0.79 17.16 8.87
N PRO A 54 1.29 17.06 10.12
CA PRO A 54 1.27 18.17 11.06
C PRO A 54 1.86 19.46 10.48
N ALA A 55 2.80 19.39 9.53
CA ALA A 55 3.31 20.56 8.83
C ALA A 55 2.24 21.23 7.94
N ALA A 56 1.48 20.43 7.18
CA ALA A 56 0.40 20.90 6.32
C ALA A 56 -0.75 21.52 7.15
N VAL A 57 -1.16 20.86 8.23
CA VAL A 57 -2.20 21.37 9.14
C VAL A 57 -1.77 22.69 9.78
N ARG A 58 -0.50 22.85 10.18
CA ARG A 58 0.01 24.13 10.70
C ARG A 58 0.02 25.23 9.65
N ALA A 59 0.40 24.92 8.41
CA ALA A 59 0.42 25.90 7.33
C ALA A 59 -0.99 26.42 7.02
N TRP A 60 -1.96 25.51 6.94
CA TRP A 60 -3.37 25.83 6.74
C TRP A 60 -3.95 26.61 7.93
N ALA A 61 -3.63 26.21 9.16
CA ALA A 61 -4.13 26.92 10.33
C ALA A 61 -3.60 28.37 10.41
N ARG A 62 -2.32 28.59 10.10
CA ARG A 62 -1.74 29.94 10.02
C ARG A 62 -2.41 30.79 8.93
N SER A 63 -2.73 30.22 7.77
CA SER A 63 -3.43 30.96 6.71
C SER A 63 -4.86 31.34 7.10
N HIS A 64 -5.51 30.53 7.95
CA HIS A 64 -6.85 30.76 8.49
C HIS A 64 -6.85 31.56 9.81
N ARG A 65 -5.73 32.21 10.16
CA ARG A 65 -5.54 33.00 11.39
C ARG A 65 -5.83 32.21 12.68
N MET A 66 -5.64 30.90 12.66
CA MET A 66 -5.73 30.05 13.85
C MET A 66 -4.40 29.97 14.59
N GLU A 67 -4.48 30.05 15.92
CA GLU A 67 -3.32 29.98 16.80
C GLU A 67 -2.84 28.53 16.94
N VAL A 68 -1.63 28.26 16.47
CA VAL A 68 -1.02 26.93 16.52
C VAL A 68 0.44 27.02 16.97
N PRO A 69 0.89 26.16 17.90
CA PRO A 69 2.28 26.12 18.32
C PRO A 69 3.24 25.90 17.14
N ALA A 70 4.38 26.60 17.15
CA ALA A 70 5.41 26.47 16.12
C ALA A 70 6.00 25.04 16.05
N ARG A 71 5.97 24.31 17.16
CA ARG A 71 6.44 22.92 17.31
C ARG A 71 5.54 22.16 18.27
N GLY A 72 5.57 20.83 18.18
CA GLY A 72 4.81 19.96 19.07
C GLY A 72 3.39 19.67 18.58
N ARG A 73 2.53 19.29 19.55
CA ARG A 73 1.16 18.81 19.30
C ARG A 73 0.26 19.94 18.82
N ILE A 74 -0.48 19.69 17.75
CA ILE A 74 -1.50 20.61 17.24
C ILE A 74 -2.81 20.38 18.01
N PRO A 75 -3.52 21.44 18.45
CA PRO A 75 -4.81 21.28 19.13
C PRO A 75 -5.82 20.51 18.26
N LYS A 76 -6.61 19.64 18.89
CA LYS A 76 -7.61 18.80 18.19
C LYS A 76 -8.59 19.63 17.34
N LYS A 77 -8.99 20.80 17.85
CA LYS A 77 -9.87 21.75 17.17
C LYS A 77 -9.35 22.17 15.78
N VAL A 78 -8.03 22.24 15.61
CA VAL A 78 -7.40 22.61 14.33
C VAL A 78 -7.44 21.45 13.34
N TYR A 79 -7.28 20.21 13.81
CA TYR A 79 -7.45 19.01 12.97
C TYR A 79 -8.90 18.85 12.51
N GLU A 80 -9.88 19.07 13.38
CA GLU A 80 -11.30 19.00 13.04
C GLU A 80 -11.68 20.07 12.01
N ALA A 81 -11.15 21.29 12.16
CA ALA A 81 -11.37 22.35 11.19
C ALA A 81 -10.69 22.06 9.83
N PHE A 82 -9.51 21.43 9.85
CA PHE A 82 -8.80 21.02 8.63
C PHE A 82 -9.53 19.92 7.88
N ASP A 83 -10.06 18.93 8.61
CA ASP A 83 -10.85 17.82 8.07
C ASP A 83 -12.20 18.31 7.51
N ALA A 84 -12.84 19.27 8.17
CA ALA A 84 -14.08 19.90 7.68
C ALA A 84 -13.87 20.82 6.46
N ALA A 85 -12.64 21.25 6.20
CA ALA A 85 -12.28 22.12 5.08
C ALA A 85 -11.60 21.37 3.92
N SER A 86 -11.38 20.06 4.06
CA SER A 86 -10.82 19.17 3.03
C SER A 86 -11.93 18.44 2.27
#